data_AF-A0A524CLR6-F1
#
_entry.id   AF-A0A524CLR6-F1
#
_cell.length_a   1.000
_cell.length_b   1.000
_cell.length_c   1.000
_cell.angle_alpha   90.00
_cell.angle_beta   90.00
_cell.angle_gamma   90.00
#
_symmetry.space_group_name_H-M   'P 1'
#
loop_
_entity.id
_entity.type
_entity.pdbx_description
1 polymer ?
#
loop_
_entity_poly.entity_id
_entity_poly.type
_entity_poly.pdbx_seq_one_letter_code
_entity_poly.pdbx_strand_id
1 'polypeptide(L)'
;MDLEDKSTLDKEIERYARQILIEEWDQDRLSNASVFIAGIGALGTIVALNLALMGVNKLVLCDYDTIEMSNLSRQVLFFEEDIGDYKVEAAKKNLKHFNPNIRIDIYKTKLQKLNKQIFEEVDVIIDGLDTFESRRWLNSLAIDIEKPLIHGGLFGWFGNVQIVIPKKTACLECQPLIPRKRLQKPCTPLGEVRRKERKIDKEVEEKIPSILTTSSIIAGIQSQLAIKIILGLDLPKENYIFYDGLSESFTKMKLNRNENCIVCSDKYHTRGVEFAISKNDSVRNIKDRLIMTYDLEEPFNLMFKGKILEDNKRVKDLNIENKDSFFIWNKNIIQPMKFYAVLTEKVKPIVITIPKDTQIFELKLKWGTITDTKRKIRNEAEKQNQEVEFFKTQKLKKGLYLVRYKKYRE
;
A
#
# COMPACT_ATOMS: atom_id res chain seq x y z
N MET A 1 41.86 -24.82 -11.63
CA MET A 1 41.57 -23.38 -11.50
C MET A 1 42.70 -22.63 -12.15
N ASP A 2 42.39 -21.91 -13.22
CA ASP A 2 43.35 -21.13 -13.98
C ASP A 2 43.85 -19.92 -13.17
N LEU A 3 45.03 -19.39 -13.52
CA LEU A 3 45.68 -18.28 -12.80
C LEU A 3 44.83 -16.98 -12.79
N GLU A 4 44.02 -16.74 -13.83
CA GLU A 4 43.10 -15.60 -13.90
C GLU A 4 41.94 -15.70 -12.89
N ASP A 5 41.43 -16.93 -12.71
CA ASP A 5 40.34 -17.27 -11.80
C ASP A 5 40.77 -17.10 -10.34
N LYS A 6 42.03 -17.46 -10.05
CA LYS A 6 42.67 -17.26 -8.74
C LYS A 6 42.84 -15.77 -8.41
N SER A 7 43.26 -14.95 -9.37
CA SER A 7 43.42 -13.50 -9.14
C SER A 7 42.09 -12.76 -8.92
N THR A 8 41.00 -13.28 -9.50
CA THR A 8 39.66 -12.70 -9.36
C THR A 8 39.08 -13.04 -8.00
N LEU A 9 39.23 -14.29 -7.56
CA LEU A 9 38.85 -14.73 -6.22
C LEU A 9 39.62 -13.97 -5.12
N ASP A 10 40.93 -13.79 -5.29
CA ASP A 10 41.77 -13.06 -4.31
C ASP A 10 41.31 -11.59 -4.16
N LYS A 11 40.92 -10.93 -5.27
CA LYS A 11 40.37 -9.57 -5.25
C LYS A 11 38.98 -9.48 -4.61
N GLU A 12 38.14 -10.49 -4.79
CA GLU A 12 36.84 -10.53 -4.11
C GLU A 12 36.98 -10.75 -2.60
N ILE A 13 37.88 -11.64 -2.18
CA ILE A 13 38.20 -11.84 -0.76
C ILE A 13 38.73 -10.54 -0.15
N GLU A 14 39.65 -9.84 -0.84
CA GLU A 14 40.18 -8.55 -0.37
C GLU A 14 39.08 -7.48 -0.24
N ARG A 15 38.16 -7.41 -1.21
CA ARG A 15 37.03 -6.48 -1.23
C ARG A 15 36.12 -6.64 -0.01
N TYR A 16 35.90 -7.87 0.46
CA TYR A 16 35.00 -8.18 1.57
C TYR A 16 35.75 -8.52 2.87
N ALA A 17 37.07 -8.28 2.92
CA ALA A 17 37.92 -8.72 4.02
C ALA A 17 37.50 -8.18 5.40
N ARG A 18 36.84 -7.01 5.45
CA ARG A 18 36.33 -6.46 6.72
C ARG A 18 35.02 -7.09 7.16
N GLN A 19 34.16 -7.43 6.21
CA GLN A 19 32.87 -8.03 6.47
C GLN A 19 33.00 -9.49 6.91
N ILE A 20 33.94 -10.23 6.30
CA ILE A 20 34.27 -11.63 6.65
C ILE A 20 34.72 -11.78 8.12
N LEU A 21 35.13 -10.69 8.79
CA LEU A 21 35.49 -10.70 10.21
C LEU A 21 34.27 -10.73 11.17
N ILE A 22 33.06 -10.47 10.66
CA ILE A 22 31.83 -10.48 11.45
C ILE A 22 31.38 -11.95 11.60
N GLU A 23 31.12 -12.39 12.83
CA GLU A 23 30.80 -13.79 13.14
C GLU A 23 29.63 -14.34 12.33
N GLU A 24 28.57 -13.55 12.17
CA GLU A 24 27.37 -13.95 11.44
C GLU A 24 27.45 -13.73 9.91
N TRP A 25 28.60 -13.29 9.39
CA TRP A 25 28.75 -12.97 7.98
C TRP A 25 29.14 -14.20 7.15
N ASP A 26 28.36 -14.45 6.10
CA ASP A 26 28.61 -15.53 5.13
C ASP A 26 28.62 -14.92 3.72
N GLN A 27 29.82 -14.72 3.19
CA GLN A 27 30.01 -14.12 1.86
C GLN A 27 29.57 -15.05 0.73
N ASP A 28 29.70 -16.37 0.92
CA ASP A 28 29.28 -17.36 -0.07
C ASP A 28 27.76 -17.37 -0.20
N ARG A 29 27.04 -17.21 0.92
CA ARG A 29 25.59 -17.09 0.89
C ARG A 29 25.13 -15.80 0.20
N LEU A 30 25.82 -14.69 0.42
CA LEU A 30 25.54 -13.42 -0.27
C LEU A 30 25.87 -13.49 -1.77
N SER A 31 26.97 -14.15 -2.15
CA SER A 31 27.38 -14.33 -3.54
C SER A 31 26.50 -15.32 -4.32
N ASN A 32 25.60 -16.02 -3.64
CA ASN A 32 24.55 -16.83 -4.28
C ASN A 32 23.16 -16.19 -4.20
N ALA A 33 23.02 -15.06 -3.49
CA ALA A 33 21.74 -14.43 -3.26
C ALA A 33 21.31 -13.47 -4.37
N SER A 34 19.99 -13.25 -4.43
CA SER A 34 19.31 -12.44 -5.41
C SER A 34 18.20 -11.59 -4.77
N VAL A 35 18.13 -10.32 -5.15
CA VAL A 35 17.17 -9.37 -4.58
C VAL A 35 16.42 -8.62 -5.68
N PHE A 36 15.09 -8.58 -5.57
CA PHE A 36 14.24 -7.74 -6.41
C PHE A 36 14.02 -6.38 -5.74
N ILE A 37 14.23 -5.29 -6.47
CA ILE A 37 14.02 -3.92 -5.99
C ILE A 37 12.95 -3.26 -6.86
N ALA A 38 11.79 -3.00 -6.25
CA ALA A 38 10.66 -2.33 -6.87
C ALA A 38 10.77 -0.80 -6.65
N GLY A 39 11.00 -0.05 -7.72
CA GLY A 39 11.25 1.38 -7.69
C GLY A 39 12.71 1.72 -7.40
N ILE A 40 13.35 2.44 -8.32
CA ILE A 40 14.74 2.93 -8.23
C ILE A 40 14.70 4.45 -8.01
N GLY A 41 13.94 4.86 -7.00
CA GLY A 41 13.86 6.23 -6.51
C GLY A 41 14.79 6.48 -5.31
N ALA A 42 14.33 7.33 -4.39
CA ALA A 42 15.13 7.75 -3.22
C ALA A 42 15.58 6.57 -2.33
N LEU A 43 14.69 5.59 -2.09
CA LEU A 43 15.03 4.40 -1.31
C LEU A 43 15.78 3.37 -2.16
N GLY A 44 15.24 3.04 -3.33
CA GLY A 44 15.75 1.97 -4.19
C GLY A 44 17.20 2.18 -4.64
N THR A 45 17.60 3.42 -4.93
CA THR A 45 18.99 3.73 -5.30
C THR A 45 19.97 3.41 -4.17
N ILE A 46 19.62 3.74 -2.93
CA ILE A 46 20.47 3.49 -1.76
C ILE A 46 20.48 2.00 -1.41
N VAL A 47 19.33 1.32 -1.46
CA VAL A 47 19.28 -0.13 -1.22
C VAL A 47 20.10 -0.89 -2.26
N ALA A 48 19.96 -0.55 -3.54
CA ALA A 48 20.72 -1.19 -4.60
C ALA A 48 22.23 -1.00 -4.43
N LEU A 49 22.66 0.22 -4.08
CA LEU A 49 24.06 0.52 -3.77
C LEU A 49 24.58 -0.30 -2.59
N ASN A 50 23.85 -0.30 -1.47
CA ASN A 50 24.23 -1.04 -0.27
C ASN A 50 24.39 -2.54 -0.56
N LEU A 51 23.39 -3.16 -1.19
CA LEU A 51 23.41 -4.59 -1.50
C LEU A 51 24.53 -4.95 -2.48
N ALA A 52 24.81 -4.09 -3.47
CA ALA A 52 25.92 -4.29 -4.40
C ALA A 52 27.29 -4.24 -3.69
N LEU A 53 27.47 -3.30 -2.76
CA LEU A 53 28.69 -3.16 -1.95
C LEU A 53 28.83 -4.23 -0.87
N MET A 54 27.72 -4.83 -0.44
CA MET A 54 27.69 -5.97 0.50
C MET A 54 27.90 -7.32 -0.19
N GLY A 55 28.06 -7.35 -1.52
CA GLY A 55 28.38 -8.56 -2.27
C GLY A 55 27.19 -9.48 -2.53
N VAL A 56 25.97 -8.93 -2.57
CA VAL A 56 24.84 -9.65 -3.19
C VAL A 56 25.13 -9.83 -4.67
N ASN A 57 25.01 -11.06 -5.17
CA ASN A 57 25.38 -11.39 -6.54
C ASN A 57 24.42 -10.85 -7.58
N LYS A 58 23.10 -10.97 -7.35
CA LYS A 58 22.10 -10.57 -8.36
C LYS A 58 21.13 -9.52 -7.82
N LEU A 59 21.00 -8.41 -8.55
CA LEU A 59 19.91 -7.45 -8.36
C LEU A 59 18.97 -7.46 -9.57
N VAL A 60 17.67 -7.46 -9.29
CA VAL A 60 16.61 -7.28 -10.28
C VAL A 60 15.96 -5.93 -10.04
N LEU A 61 16.13 -4.99 -10.95
CA LEU A 61 15.65 -3.61 -10.80
C LEU A 61 14.42 -3.38 -11.69
N CYS A 62 13.34 -2.86 -11.11
CA CYS A 62 12.15 -2.51 -11.88
C CYS A 62 11.70 -1.07 -11.57
N ASP A 63 11.78 -0.21 -12.57
CA ASP A 63 11.29 1.17 -12.56
C ASP A 63 11.05 1.59 -14.02
N TYR A 64 9.98 2.33 -14.26
CA TYR A 64 9.61 2.79 -15.61
C TYR A 64 9.85 4.29 -15.81
N ASP A 65 10.26 5.02 -14.77
CA ASP A 65 10.52 6.44 -14.86
C ASP A 65 11.88 6.73 -15.50
N THR A 66 12.00 7.94 -16.02
CA THR A 66 13.26 8.54 -16.44
C THR A 66 13.80 9.49 -15.37
N ILE A 67 15.07 9.84 -15.49
CA ILE A 67 15.76 10.72 -14.55
C ILE A 67 15.42 12.18 -14.88
N GLU A 68 15.07 12.93 -13.83
CA GLU A 68 14.88 14.37 -13.90
C GLU A 68 15.89 15.11 -13.01
N MET A 69 16.16 16.39 -13.32
CA MET A 69 16.95 17.29 -12.46
C MET A 69 16.48 17.27 -10.99
N SER A 70 15.16 17.17 -10.77
CA SER A 70 14.57 17.13 -9.43
C SER A 70 14.98 15.90 -8.62
N ASN A 71 15.50 14.85 -9.25
CA ASN A 71 15.88 13.59 -8.64
C ASN A 71 17.29 13.63 -8.02
N LEU A 72 18.19 14.41 -8.60
CA LEU A 72 19.63 14.43 -8.27
C LEU A 72 19.92 14.86 -6.82
N SER A 73 19.00 15.57 -6.16
CA SER A 73 19.14 15.98 -4.76
C SER A 73 19.05 14.82 -3.75
N ARG A 74 18.54 13.64 -4.16
CA ARG A 74 18.24 12.54 -3.23
C ARG A 74 18.39 11.12 -3.79
N GLN A 75 18.62 10.96 -5.09
CA GLN A 75 18.72 9.66 -5.75
C GLN A 75 20.19 9.41 -6.13
N VAL A 76 20.91 8.75 -5.23
CA VAL A 76 22.39 8.74 -5.18
C VAL A 76 23.09 8.03 -6.35
N LEU A 77 22.33 7.32 -7.18
CA LEU A 77 22.86 6.60 -8.34
C LEU A 77 22.74 7.38 -9.65
N PHE A 78 22.29 8.65 -9.63
CA PHE A 78 22.06 9.43 -10.83
C PHE A 78 22.89 10.71 -10.84
N PHE A 79 23.43 11.03 -12.02
CA PHE A 79 24.25 12.21 -12.25
C PHE A 79 23.62 13.12 -13.33
N GLU A 80 24.17 14.32 -13.53
CA GLU A 80 23.61 15.28 -14.49
C GLU A 80 23.62 14.75 -15.92
N GLU A 81 24.64 13.96 -16.28
CA GLU A 81 24.76 13.32 -17.58
C GLU A 81 23.72 12.22 -17.85
N ASP A 82 23.07 11.69 -16.80
CA ASP A 82 22.07 10.63 -16.93
C ASP A 82 20.64 11.20 -17.08
N ILE A 83 20.45 12.53 -17.09
CA ILE A 83 19.13 13.15 -17.23
C ILE A 83 18.48 12.74 -18.57
N GLY A 84 17.24 12.22 -18.48
CA GLY A 84 16.49 11.71 -19.62
C GLY A 84 16.61 10.20 -19.82
N ASP A 85 17.64 9.55 -19.26
CA ASP A 85 17.77 8.09 -19.29
C ASP A 85 16.76 7.43 -18.34
N TYR A 86 16.43 6.15 -18.62
CA TYR A 86 15.63 5.37 -17.69
C TYR A 86 16.42 5.12 -16.39
N LYS A 87 15.75 5.30 -15.25
CA LYS A 87 16.35 5.13 -13.92
C LYS A 87 17.06 3.77 -13.77
N VAL A 88 16.45 2.69 -14.24
CA VAL A 88 17.05 1.35 -14.16
C VAL A 88 18.31 1.20 -15.02
N GLU A 89 18.41 1.89 -16.16
CA GLU A 89 19.58 1.81 -17.04
C GLU A 89 20.78 2.55 -16.44
N ALA A 90 20.56 3.80 -15.99
CA ALA A 90 21.57 4.58 -15.29
C ALA A 90 22.02 3.88 -13.99
N ALA A 91 21.07 3.35 -13.20
CA ALA A 91 21.41 2.61 -11.99
C ALA A 91 22.27 1.38 -12.29
N LYS A 92 21.93 0.59 -13.32
CA LYS A 92 22.75 -0.55 -13.75
C LYS A 92 24.16 -0.12 -14.16
N LYS A 93 24.28 0.90 -14.99
CA LYS A 93 25.57 1.48 -15.42
C LYS A 93 26.40 1.92 -14.20
N ASN A 94 25.80 2.67 -13.28
CA ASN A 94 26.52 3.28 -12.17
C ASN A 94 26.87 2.25 -11.07
N LEU A 95 25.99 1.27 -10.80
CA LEU A 95 26.29 0.15 -9.88
C LEU A 95 27.47 -0.71 -10.35
N LYS A 96 27.66 -0.88 -11.66
CA LYS A 96 28.79 -1.63 -12.22
C LYS A 96 30.15 -0.96 -11.95
N HIS A 97 30.19 0.34 -11.67
CA HIS A 97 31.43 1.01 -11.24
C HIS A 97 31.81 0.62 -9.81
N PHE A 98 30.81 0.40 -8.94
CA PHE A 98 31.03 -0.03 -7.56
C PHE A 98 31.34 -1.52 -7.47
N ASN A 99 30.58 -2.35 -8.17
CA ASN A 99 30.78 -3.80 -8.23
C ASN A 99 30.71 -4.29 -9.68
N PRO A 100 31.86 -4.49 -10.35
CA PRO A 100 31.88 -4.97 -11.74
C PRO A 100 31.28 -6.36 -11.92
N ASN A 101 31.33 -7.22 -10.89
CA ASN A 101 30.94 -8.63 -10.97
C ASN A 101 29.44 -8.84 -10.74
N ILE A 102 28.75 -7.88 -10.12
CA ILE A 102 27.31 -8.01 -9.81
C ILE A 102 26.46 -8.23 -11.06
N ARG A 103 25.56 -9.21 -11.02
CA ARG A 103 24.55 -9.40 -12.07
C ARG A 103 23.39 -8.44 -11.85
N ILE A 104 23.03 -7.67 -12.88
CA ILE A 104 21.90 -6.73 -12.83
C ILE A 104 20.96 -6.97 -14.00
N ASP A 105 19.76 -7.47 -13.68
CA ASP A 105 18.65 -7.61 -14.62
C ASP A 105 17.73 -6.38 -14.43
N ILE A 106 17.32 -5.73 -15.53
CA ILE A 106 16.55 -4.48 -15.47
C ILE A 106 15.23 -4.59 -16.22
N TYR A 107 14.21 -3.93 -15.70
CA TYR A 107 12.88 -3.89 -16.28
C TYR A 107 12.31 -2.47 -16.30
N LYS A 108 12.22 -1.91 -17.52
CA LYS A 108 11.69 -0.57 -17.83
C LYS A 108 10.16 -0.59 -17.97
N THR A 109 9.47 -1.11 -16.98
CA THR A 109 8.02 -1.33 -17.07
C THR A 109 7.36 -1.26 -15.70
N LYS A 110 6.03 -1.21 -15.70
CA LYS A 110 5.25 -1.33 -14.47
C LYS A 110 5.36 -2.76 -13.94
N LEU A 111 5.49 -2.91 -12.63
CA LEU A 111 5.59 -4.21 -11.94
C LEU A 111 4.51 -5.19 -12.38
N GLN A 112 3.28 -4.69 -12.57
CA GLN A 112 2.11 -5.48 -12.96
C GLN A 112 2.23 -6.15 -14.34
N LYS A 113 3.18 -5.72 -15.17
CA LYS A 113 3.44 -6.30 -16.50
C LYS A 113 4.53 -7.37 -16.48
N LEU A 114 5.22 -7.57 -15.36
CA LEU A 114 6.27 -8.57 -15.24
C LEU A 114 5.66 -9.96 -15.04
N ASN A 115 6.37 -10.97 -15.54
CA ASN A 115 6.04 -12.35 -15.27
C ASN A 115 6.30 -12.67 -13.79
N LYS A 116 5.33 -13.33 -13.15
CA LYS A 116 5.38 -13.80 -11.76
C LYS A 116 6.67 -14.56 -11.44
N GLN A 117 7.18 -15.36 -12.38
CA GLN A 117 8.40 -16.17 -12.22
C GLN A 117 9.63 -15.35 -11.81
N ILE A 118 9.75 -14.09 -12.30
CA ILE A 118 10.87 -13.21 -11.96
C ILE A 118 10.93 -12.95 -10.44
N PHE A 119 9.77 -12.85 -9.79
CA PHE A 119 9.68 -12.62 -8.36
C PHE A 119 9.85 -13.92 -7.56
N GLU A 120 9.45 -15.07 -8.13
CA GLU A 120 9.62 -16.39 -7.52
C GLU A 120 11.09 -16.82 -7.47
N GLU A 121 11.91 -16.37 -8.40
CA GLU A 121 13.34 -16.69 -8.49
C GLU A 121 14.22 -15.89 -7.52
N VAL A 122 13.73 -14.79 -6.93
CA VAL A 122 14.53 -13.97 -5.99
C VAL A 122 14.41 -14.44 -4.54
N ASP A 123 15.40 -14.14 -3.71
CA ASP A 123 15.39 -14.49 -2.29
C ASP A 123 14.58 -13.47 -1.46
N VAL A 124 14.68 -12.18 -1.79
CA VAL A 124 14.03 -11.08 -1.05
C VAL A 124 13.49 -10.03 -2.02
N ILE A 125 12.35 -9.44 -1.68
CA ILE A 125 11.76 -8.30 -2.39
C ILE A 125 11.87 -7.04 -1.53
N ILE A 126 12.32 -5.95 -2.14
CA ILE A 126 12.38 -4.61 -1.57
C ILE A 126 11.34 -3.73 -2.23
N ASP A 127 10.53 -3.06 -1.42
CA ASP A 127 9.60 -2.03 -1.89
C ASP A 127 10.17 -0.63 -1.62
N GLY A 128 10.54 0.06 -2.69
CA GLY A 128 10.93 1.46 -2.75
C GLY A 128 9.95 2.31 -3.56
N LEU A 129 8.68 1.88 -3.69
CA LEU A 129 7.64 2.53 -4.47
C LEU A 129 7.05 3.74 -3.72
N ASP A 130 6.45 4.67 -4.44
CA ASP A 130 5.88 5.92 -3.92
C ASP A 130 4.34 5.94 -3.87
N THR A 131 3.68 4.94 -4.48
CA THR A 131 2.23 4.85 -4.57
C THR A 131 1.66 3.68 -3.79
N PHE A 132 0.66 3.93 -2.94
CA PHE A 132 -0.02 2.89 -2.16
C PHE A 132 -0.61 1.78 -3.04
N GLU A 133 -1.09 2.10 -4.23
CA GLU A 133 -1.62 1.12 -5.19
C GLU A 133 -0.56 0.09 -5.58
N SER A 134 0.64 0.56 -5.94
CA SER A 134 1.75 -0.31 -6.35
C SER A 134 2.31 -1.10 -5.16
N ARG A 135 2.38 -0.48 -3.98
CA ARG A 135 2.78 -1.17 -2.73
C ARG A 135 1.81 -2.29 -2.35
N ARG A 136 0.49 -2.05 -2.44
CA ARG A 136 -0.55 -3.05 -2.17
C ARG A 136 -0.50 -4.20 -3.16
N TRP A 137 -0.30 -3.90 -4.45
CA TRP A 137 -0.11 -4.93 -5.47
C TRP A 137 1.13 -5.79 -5.18
N LEU A 138 2.27 -5.17 -4.88
CA LEU A 138 3.50 -5.89 -4.56
C LEU A 138 3.39 -6.72 -3.28
N ASN A 139 2.71 -6.20 -2.25
CA ASN A 139 2.38 -6.95 -1.04
C ASN A 139 1.52 -8.18 -1.37
N SER A 140 0.46 -8.01 -2.17
CA SER A 140 -0.39 -9.13 -2.57
C SER A 140 0.38 -10.18 -3.36
N LEU A 141 1.29 -9.77 -4.24
CA LEU A 141 2.17 -10.68 -4.96
C LEU A 141 3.10 -11.43 -4.00
N ALA A 142 3.85 -10.74 -3.15
CA ALA A 142 4.81 -11.36 -2.24
C ALA A 142 4.17 -12.40 -1.30
N ILE A 143 2.94 -12.13 -0.84
CA ILE A 143 2.14 -13.10 -0.08
C ILE A 143 1.80 -14.34 -0.91
N ASP A 144 1.39 -14.16 -2.17
CA ASP A 144 1.00 -15.23 -3.09
C ASP A 144 2.17 -16.16 -3.45
N ILE A 145 3.37 -15.61 -3.65
CA ILE A 145 4.60 -16.38 -3.95
C ILE A 145 5.41 -16.75 -2.71
N GLU A 146 4.89 -16.45 -1.52
CA GLU A 146 5.56 -16.69 -0.24
C GLU A 146 6.99 -16.12 -0.14
N LYS A 147 7.22 -14.95 -0.75
CA LYS A 147 8.53 -14.26 -0.67
C LYS A 147 8.57 -13.19 0.42
N PRO A 148 9.67 -13.11 1.20
CA PRO A 148 9.89 -12.00 2.12
C PRO A 148 9.88 -10.66 1.40
N LEU A 149 9.16 -9.69 1.98
CA LEU A 149 9.02 -8.34 1.47
C LEU A 149 9.38 -7.32 2.54
N ILE A 150 10.20 -6.33 2.18
CA ILE A 150 10.58 -5.23 3.07
C ILE A 150 10.07 -3.91 2.48
N HIS A 151 9.04 -3.35 3.10
CA HIS A 151 8.47 -2.06 2.75
C HIS A 151 9.25 -0.90 3.33
N GLY A 152 9.47 0.14 2.53
CA GLY A 152 9.99 1.43 2.96
C GLY A 152 9.01 2.56 2.62
N GLY A 153 8.85 3.50 3.55
CA GLY A 153 8.03 4.69 3.37
C GLY A 153 8.72 5.95 3.86
N LEU A 154 8.40 7.08 3.22
CA LEU A 154 9.01 8.39 3.50
C LEU A 154 7.96 9.49 3.42
N PHE A 155 8.08 10.47 4.31
CA PHE A 155 7.36 11.74 4.26
C PHE A 155 8.17 12.82 4.98
N GLY A 156 8.91 13.66 4.24
CA GLY A 156 9.78 14.69 4.80
C GLY A 156 10.83 14.11 5.76
N TRP A 157 10.72 14.48 7.04
CA TRP A 157 11.59 14.01 8.13
C TRP A 157 11.20 12.63 8.68
N PHE A 158 10.05 12.11 8.29
CA PHE A 158 9.52 10.85 8.81
C PHE A 158 9.73 9.71 7.82
N GLY A 159 9.93 8.51 8.35
CA GLY A 159 10.00 7.32 7.54
C GLY A 159 9.56 6.08 8.29
N ASN A 160 9.33 5.00 7.56
CA ASN A 160 8.99 3.71 8.16
C ASN A 160 9.56 2.54 7.37
N VAL A 161 9.82 1.44 8.08
CA VAL A 161 10.16 0.15 7.50
C VAL A 161 9.22 -0.92 8.07
N GLN A 162 8.65 -1.75 7.21
CA GLN A 162 7.85 -2.91 7.62
C GLN A 162 8.40 -4.19 7.00
N ILE A 163 8.55 -5.23 7.81
CA ILE A 163 8.95 -6.57 7.37
C ILE A 163 7.70 -7.43 7.24
N VAL A 164 7.46 -7.91 6.03
CA VAL A 164 6.39 -8.83 5.71
C VAL A 164 7.00 -10.18 5.39
N ILE A 165 6.89 -11.11 6.34
CA ILE A 165 7.17 -12.53 6.14
C ILE A 165 5.83 -13.21 5.92
N PRO A 166 5.55 -13.70 4.69
CA PRO A 166 4.26 -14.27 4.35
C PRO A 166 3.78 -15.30 5.36
N LYS A 167 2.50 -15.22 5.70
CA LYS A 167 1.80 -16.07 6.68
C LYS A 167 2.32 -16.01 8.13
N LYS A 168 3.44 -15.32 8.41
CA LYS A 168 4.03 -15.19 9.76
C LYS A 168 3.80 -13.80 10.38
N THR A 169 4.08 -12.72 9.66
CA THR A 169 3.90 -11.34 10.16
C THR A 169 2.69 -10.66 9.51
N ALA A 170 2.33 -9.47 10.01
CA ALA A 170 1.28 -8.66 9.40
C ALA A 170 1.72 -8.19 8.00
N CYS A 171 0.90 -8.45 6.98
CA CYS A 171 1.05 -7.86 5.66
C CYS A 171 0.54 -6.40 5.65
N LEU A 172 0.73 -5.68 4.54
CA LEU A 172 0.29 -4.28 4.41
C LEU A 172 -1.23 -4.13 4.65
N GLU A 173 -2.04 -5.11 4.23
CA GLU A 173 -3.51 -5.12 4.38
C GLU A 173 -4.01 -5.68 5.72
N CYS A 174 -3.11 -6.02 6.65
CA CYS A 174 -3.52 -6.43 8.00
C CYS A 174 -3.88 -5.23 8.88
N GLN A 175 -3.33 -4.06 8.58
CA GLN A 175 -3.68 -2.83 9.27
C GLN A 175 -5.01 -2.29 8.74
N PRO A 176 -5.80 -1.54 9.54
CA PRO A 176 -6.97 -0.87 9.01
C PRO A 176 -6.54 -0.04 7.82
N LEU A 177 -7.16 -0.33 6.67
CA LEU A 177 -7.11 0.47 5.46
C LEU A 177 -7.51 1.89 5.87
N ILE A 178 -6.58 2.75 6.28
CA ILE A 178 -6.93 4.15 6.49
C ILE A 178 -7.15 4.67 5.08
N PRO A 179 -8.40 4.91 4.64
CA PRO A 179 -8.64 5.30 3.27
C PRO A 179 -7.89 6.61 3.05
N ARG A 180 -7.35 6.87 1.85
CA ARG A 180 -6.67 8.15 1.55
C ARG A 180 -7.48 9.37 2.02
N LYS A 181 -8.82 9.28 1.98
CA LYS A 181 -9.78 10.29 2.49
C LYS A 181 -9.72 10.55 4.00
N ARG A 182 -9.25 9.59 4.82
CA ARG A 182 -9.00 9.73 6.27
C ARG A 182 -7.57 10.17 6.55
N LEU A 183 -6.58 9.76 5.74
CA LEU A 183 -5.19 10.29 5.81
C LEU A 183 -5.08 11.75 5.35
N GLN A 184 -6.05 12.27 4.58
CA GLN A 184 -6.21 13.71 4.33
C GLN A 184 -6.85 14.48 5.51
N LYS A 185 -7.29 13.78 6.57
CA LYS A 185 -7.94 14.38 7.74
C LYS A 185 -7.16 14.27 9.08
N PRO A 186 -5.82 14.20 9.19
CA PRO A 186 -5.19 14.04 10.50
C PRO A 186 -4.88 15.40 11.16
N CYS A 187 -4.89 16.52 10.42
CA CYS A 187 -4.37 17.80 10.94
C CYS A 187 -5.23 19.01 10.58
N THR A 188 -6.52 18.99 10.92
CA THR A 188 -7.23 20.24 11.19
C THR A 188 -8.02 20.04 12.48
N PRO A 189 -7.69 20.76 13.57
CA PRO A 189 -8.54 20.81 14.75
C PRO A 189 -9.97 21.15 14.31
N LEU A 190 -10.94 20.38 14.80
CA LEU A 190 -12.37 20.59 14.54
C LEU A 190 -12.76 22.00 15.00
N GLY A 191 -12.81 22.97 14.08
CA GLY A 191 -13.28 24.32 14.42
C GLY A 191 -12.64 25.47 13.65
N GLU A 192 -11.49 25.27 12.99
CA GLU A 192 -10.89 26.35 12.22
C GLU A 192 -11.48 26.46 10.81
N VAL A 193 -11.77 27.71 10.42
CA VAL A 193 -12.29 28.05 9.10
C VAL A 193 -11.22 27.70 8.08
N ARG A 194 -11.51 26.70 7.24
CA ARG A 194 -10.68 26.30 6.10
C ARG A 194 -10.29 27.55 5.31
N ARG A 195 -9.00 27.92 5.34
CA ARG A 195 -8.43 28.75 4.27
C ARG A 195 -8.68 27.95 2.99
N LYS A 196 -9.72 28.35 2.25
CA LYS A 196 -10.10 27.96 0.89
C LYS A 196 -9.17 26.86 0.39
N GLU A 197 -9.60 25.60 0.33
CA GLU A 197 -10.12 25.05 -0.93
C GLU A 197 -9.69 25.93 -2.11
N ARG A 198 -8.37 26.06 -2.29
CA ARG A 198 -7.78 26.55 -3.52
C ARG A 198 -8.26 25.51 -4.49
N LYS A 199 -9.16 25.94 -5.37
CA LYS A 199 -9.34 25.33 -6.68
C LYS A 199 -7.94 25.18 -7.29
N ILE A 200 -7.32 24.04 -7.03
CA ILE A 200 -6.22 23.55 -7.83
C ILE A 200 -6.96 22.70 -8.86
N ASP A 201 -7.51 23.39 -9.88
CA ASP A 201 -8.07 22.80 -11.10
C ASP A 201 -6.92 22.28 -12.00
N LYS A 202 -5.95 21.60 -11.40
CA LYS A 202 -4.92 20.83 -12.08
C LYS A 202 -4.70 19.58 -11.25
N GLU A 203 -4.73 18.41 -11.87
CA GLU A 203 -4.13 17.19 -11.34
C GLU A 203 -2.63 17.42 -11.14
N VAL A 204 -2.25 18.24 -10.16
CA VAL A 204 -0.88 18.35 -9.71
C VAL A 204 -0.72 17.16 -8.77
N GLU A 205 0.00 16.13 -9.23
CA GLU A 205 0.52 15.11 -8.32
C GLU A 205 1.18 15.84 -7.15
N GLU A 206 0.63 15.67 -5.94
CA GLU A 206 1.21 16.25 -4.73
C GLU A 206 2.60 15.66 -4.56
N LYS A 207 3.63 16.43 -4.93
CA LYS A 207 5.03 16.03 -4.75
C LYS A 207 5.29 15.83 -3.26
N ILE A 208 5.57 14.59 -2.86
CA ILE A 208 5.87 14.25 -1.47
C ILE A 208 7.25 14.85 -1.13
N PRO A 209 7.37 15.66 -0.06
CA PRO A 209 8.66 16.16 0.38
C PRO A 209 9.56 15.00 0.77
N SER A 210 10.81 15.03 0.32
CA SER A 210 11.79 13.97 0.58
C SER A 210 13.18 14.57 0.68
N ILE A 211 13.93 14.11 1.68
CA ILE A 211 15.32 14.49 1.93
C ILE A 211 16.20 13.24 1.90
N LEU A 212 17.46 13.43 1.50
CA LEU A 212 18.41 12.32 1.36
C LEU A 212 18.65 11.61 2.70
N THR A 213 18.80 12.35 3.80
CA THR A 213 19.11 11.77 5.13
C THR A 213 18.05 10.77 5.61
N THR A 214 16.76 11.13 5.58
CA THR A 214 15.66 10.21 5.91
C THR A 214 15.67 9.00 4.97
N SER A 215 15.88 9.23 3.67
CA SER A 215 15.93 8.15 2.68
C SER A 215 17.08 7.18 2.97
N SER A 216 18.26 7.68 3.33
CA SER A 216 19.44 6.89 3.69
C SER A 216 19.22 6.05 4.94
N ILE A 217 18.58 6.60 5.98
CA ILE A 217 18.29 5.88 7.22
C ILE A 217 17.31 4.73 6.95
N ILE A 218 16.20 5.01 6.25
CA ILE A 218 15.18 4.00 5.94
C ILE A 218 15.75 2.93 5.00
N ALA A 219 16.43 3.33 3.92
CA ALA A 219 17.06 2.39 3.00
C ALA A 219 18.17 1.56 3.66
N GLY A 220 18.92 2.15 4.60
CA GLY A 220 19.91 1.44 5.41
C GLY A 220 19.27 0.33 6.24
N ILE A 221 18.14 0.62 6.91
CA ILE A 221 17.37 -0.39 7.64
C ILE A 221 16.81 -1.46 6.69
N GLN A 222 16.28 -1.07 5.51
CA GLN A 222 15.83 -2.05 4.51
C GLN A 222 16.95 -2.99 4.06
N SER A 223 18.13 -2.43 3.79
CA SER A 223 19.32 -3.18 3.36
C SER A 223 19.77 -4.15 4.46
N GLN A 224 19.85 -3.67 5.70
CA GLN A 224 20.23 -4.49 6.86
C GLN A 224 19.28 -5.69 7.03
N LEU A 225 17.98 -5.47 6.88
CA LEU A 225 16.98 -6.52 7.00
C LEU A 225 17.06 -7.52 5.84
N ALA A 226 17.33 -7.06 4.62
CA ALA A 226 17.54 -7.94 3.48
C ALA A 226 18.75 -8.87 3.71
N ILE A 227 19.87 -8.32 4.17
CA ILE A 227 21.07 -9.10 4.51
C ILE A 227 20.77 -10.12 5.61
N LYS A 228 20.06 -9.71 6.68
CA LYS A 228 19.63 -10.65 7.72
C LYS A 228 18.79 -11.81 7.19
N ILE A 229 17.85 -11.54 6.28
CA ILE A 229 17.03 -12.58 5.66
C ILE A 229 17.92 -13.51 4.82
N ILE A 230 18.79 -12.95 3.98
CA ILE A 230 19.69 -13.70 3.11
C ILE A 230 20.59 -14.61 3.94
N LEU A 231 21.20 -14.10 5.01
CA LEU A 231 22.08 -14.84 5.93
C LEU A 231 21.31 -15.78 6.89
N GLY A 232 19.97 -15.74 6.90
CA GLY A 232 19.15 -16.58 7.78
C GLY A 232 19.25 -16.21 9.25
N LEU A 233 19.54 -14.94 9.55
CA LEU A 233 19.64 -14.43 10.91
C LEU A 233 18.27 -14.08 11.48
N ASP A 234 18.20 -14.01 12.81
CA ASP A 234 16.99 -13.64 13.50
C ASP A 234 16.51 -12.21 13.12
N LEU A 235 15.23 -12.17 12.75
CA LEU A 235 14.50 -10.95 12.44
C LEU A 235 13.87 -10.37 13.71
N PRO A 236 13.73 -9.03 13.80
CA PRO A 236 13.09 -8.40 14.95
C PRO A 236 11.64 -8.88 15.10
N LYS A 237 11.20 -9.06 16.36
CA LYS A 237 9.81 -9.39 16.68
C LYS A 237 8.88 -8.22 16.32
N GLU A 238 9.38 -7.01 16.46
CA GLU A 238 8.76 -5.76 16.03
C GLU A 238 8.97 -5.58 14.53
N ASN A 239 7.99 -6.05 13.74
CA ASN A 239 8.05 -6.05 12.28
C ASN A 239 7.70 -4.69 11.65
N TYR A 240 7.58 -3.62 12.44
CA TYR A 240 7.38 -2.25 11.96
C TYR A 240 8.26 -1.29 12.75
N ILE A 241 8.99 -0.44 12.04
CA ILE A 241 9.86 0.59 12.60
C ILE A 241 9.42 1.92 12.02
N PHE A 242 9.10 2.88 12.88
CA PHE A 242 8.87 4.27 12.51
C PHE A 242 10.07 5.10 12.95
N TYR A 243 10.51 6.00 12.09
CA TYR A 243 11.58 6.94 12.33
C TYR A 243 11.01 8.37 12.28
N ASP A 244 11.25 9.12 13.35
CA ASP A 244 10.98 10.55 13.44
C ASP A 244 12.32 11.30 13.41
N GLY A 245 12.65 11.88 12.25
CA GLY A 245 13.86 12.67 12.06
C GLY A 245 13.82 14.08 12.62
N LEU A 246 12.73 14.53 13.24
CA LEU A 246 12.74 15.79 14.01
C LEU A 246 13.20 15.55 15.44
N SER A 247 12.89 14.38 16.01
CA SER A 247 13.30 13.98 17.34
C SER A 247 14.45 12.98 17.35
N GLU A 248 14.93 12.56 16.18
CA GLU A 248 15.97 11.54 15.98
C GLU A 248 15.64 10.22 16.68
N SER A 249 14.35 9.83 16.67
CA SER A 249 13.84 8.71 17.46
C SER A 249 13.26 7.58 16.61
N PHE A 250 13.42 6.35 17.11
CA PHE A 250 12.85 5.14 16.52
C PHE A 250 11.76 4.56 17.41
N THR A 251 10.56 4.39 16.84
CA THR A 251 9.48 3.63 17.48
C THR A 251 9.35 2.28 16.81
N LYS A 252 9.57 1.21 17.58
CA LYS A 252 9.40 -0.18 17.11
C LYS A 252 8.04 -0.71 17.54
N MET A 253 7.31 -1.32 16.62
CA MET A 253 5.98 -1.85 16.86
C MET A 253 5.87 -3.27 16.31
N LYS A 254 5.21 -4.13 17.07
CA LYS A 254 4.77 -5.43 16.57
C LYS A 254 3.37 -5.30 15.99
N LEU A 255 3.27 -5.45 14.68
CA LEU A 255 2.00 -5.54 13.97
C LEU A 255 1.55 -6.99 13.92
N ASN A 256 0.35 -7.24 14.44
CA ASN A 256 -0.22 -8.58 14.46
C ASN A 256 -0.92 -8.88 13.12
N ARG A 257 -0.67 -10.08 12.60
CA ARG A 257 -1.38 -10.58 11.41
C ARG A 257 -2.87 -10.67 11.72
N ASN A 258 -3.69 -10.09 10.85
CA ASN A 258 -5.14 -10.21 10.91
C ASN A 258 -5.56 -11.54 10.27
N GLU A 259 -6.16 -12.45 11.04
CA GLU A 259 -6.64 -13.75 10.57
C GLU A 259 -7.77 -13.63 9.52
N ASN A 260 -8.47 -12.50 9.51
CA ASN A 260 -9.49 -12.16 8.52
C ASN A 260 -8.98 -11.18 7.45
N CYS A 261 -7.65 -11.03 7.28
CA CYS A 261 -7.08 -10.18 6.23
C CYS A 261 -7.50 -10.67 4.84
N ILE A 262 -7.95 -9.76 3.99
CA ILE A 262 -8.39 -10.06 2.63
C ILE A 262 -7.27 -10.53 1.68
N VAL A 263 -6.00 -10.35 2.05
CA VAL A 263 -4.84 -10.74 1.25
C VAL A 263 -4.08 -11.92 1.86
N CYS A 264 -3.65 -11.83 3.12
CA CYS A 264 -2.77 -12.85 3.69
C CYS A 264 -3.49 -13.92 4.52
N SER A 265 -4.84 -13.95 4.54
CA SER A 265 -5.58 -15.06 5.14
C SER A 265 -5.95 -16.11 4.09
N ASP A 266 -5.97 -17.37 4.49
CA ASP A 266 -6.38 -18.48 3.63
C ASP A 266 -7.91 -18.49 3.38
N LYS A 267 -8.65 -17.64 4.11
CA LYS A 267 -10.11 -17.59 4.13
C LYS A 267 -10.69 -17.16 2.77
N TYR A 268 -10.13 -16.13 2.14
CA TYR A 268 -10.71 -15.54 0.92
C TYR A 268 -10.13 -16.11 -0.38
N HIS A 269 -8.93 -16.68 -0.35
CA HIS A 269 -8.27 -17.19 -1.56
C HIS A 269 -8.43 -18.70 -1.72
N THR A 270 -8.25 -19.47 -0.64
CA THR A 270 -8.30 -20.94 -0.71
C THR A 270 -9.68 -21.48 -0.34
N ARG A 271 -10.23 -21.03 0.79
CA ARG A 271 -11.51 -21.55 1.30
C ARG A 271 -12.71 -20.96 0.56
N GLY A 272 -12.65 -19.66 0.27
CA GLY A 272 -13.77 -18.88 -0.25
C GLY A 272 -14.80 -18.60 0.85
N VAL A 273 -15.54 -17.50 0.73
CA VAL A 273 -16.49 -17.07 1.77
C VAL A 273 -17.92 -17.08 1.23
N GLU A 274 -18.83 -17.66 1.99
CA GLU A 274 -20.26 -17.60 1.68
C GLU A 274 -20.78 -16.17 1.80
N PHE A 275 -21.51 -15.72 0.79
CA PHE A 275 -22.07 -14.38 0.74
C PHE A 275 -23.52 -14.41 0.28
N ALA A 276 -24.40 -13.79 1.08
CA ALA A 276 -25.82 -13.79 0.80
C ALA A 276 -26.16 -12.88 -0.39
N ILE A 277 -26.82 -13.45 -1.39
CA ILE A 277 -27.27 -12.75 -2.60
C ILE A 277 -28.76 -13.03 -2.80
N SER A 278 -29.53 -11.98 -3.14
CA SER A 278 -30.92 -12.11 -3.58
C SER A 278 -30.97 -12.13 -5.10
N LYS A 279 -31.90 -12.91 -5.67
CA LYS A 279 -32.19 -12.91 -7.11
C LYS A 279 -32.54 -11.51 -7.64
N ASN A 280 -33.06 -10.64 -6.78
CA ASN A 280 -33.43 -9.28 -7.13
C ASN A 280 -32.29 -8.26 -6.98
N ASP A 281 -31.16 -8.63 -6.40
CA ASP A 281 -30.03 -7.71 -6.26
C ASP A 281 -29.49 -7.31 -7.64
N SER A 282 -29.13 -6.03 -7.77
CA SER A 282 -28.22 -5.60 -8.82
C SER A 282 -26.78 -5.91 -8.41
N VAL A 283 -25.87 -5.98 -9.38
CA VAL A 283 -24.43 -6.07 -9.13
C VAL A 283 -23.96 -4.91 -8.24
N ARG A 284 -24.51 -3.70 -8.41
CA ARG A 284 -24.25 -2.56 -7.53
C ARG A 284 -24.65 -2.84 -6.07
N ASN A 285 -25.83 -3.40 -5.82
CA ASN A 285 -26.27 -3.77 -4.46
C ASN A 285 -25.31 -4.77 -3.80
N ILE A 286 -24.80 -5.73 -4.57
CA ILE A 286 -23.80 -6.71 -4.09
C ILE A 286 -22.51 -5.98 -3.74
N LYS A 287 -22.00 -5.10 -4.62
CA LYS A 287 -20.79 -4.30 -4.36
C LYS A 287 -20.93 -3.46 -3.10
N ASP A 288 -22.03 -2.74 -2.94
CA ASP A 288 -22.27 -1.87 -1.77
C ASP A 288 -22.24 -2.69 -0.46
N ARG A 289 -22.87 -3.88 -0.44
CA ARG A 289 -22.82 -4.77 0.73
C ARG A 289 -21.43 -5.34 0.98
N LEU A 290 -20.67 -5.67 -0.06
CA LEU A 290 -19.29 -6.16 0.06
C LEU A 290 -18.36 -5.08 0.62
N ILE A 291 -18.50 -3.84 0.16
CA ILE A 291 -17.78 -2.67 0.70
C ILE A 291 -18.04 -2.56 2.20
N MET A 292 -19.31 -2.63 2.62
CA MET A 292 -19.66 -2.50 4.03
C MET A 292 -19.21 -3.69 4.88
N THR A 293 -19.26 -4.90 4.34
CA THR A 293 -18.98 -6.14 5.10
C THR A 293 -17.49 -6.38 5.25
N TYR A 294 -16.69 -6.06 4.22
CA TYR A 294 -15.27 -6.39 4.14
C TYR A 294 -14.36 -5.16 4.03
N ASP A 295 -14.92 -3.94 4.23
CA ASP A 295 -14.21 -2.66 4.16
C ASP A 295 -13.41 -2.48 2.84
N LEU A 296 -14.00 -2.93 1.72
CA LEU A 296 -13.32 -2.88 0.42
C LEU A 296 -13.30 -1.46 -0.14
N GLU A 297 -12.16 -1.04 -0.67
CA GLU A 297 -12.05 0.23 -1.41
C GLU A 297 -12.46 0.09 -2.88
N GLU A 298 -13.28 1.03 -3.36
CA GLU A 298 -13.57 1.18 -4.78
C GLU A 298 -12.41 1.84 -5.55
N PRO A 299 -12.25 1.57 -6.86
CA PRO A 299 -13.08 0.67 -7.67
C PRO A 299 -12.64 -0.80 -7.61
N PHE A 300 -13.60 -1.72 -7.64
CA PHE A 300 -13.37 -3.15 -7.89
C PHE A 300 -14.46 -3.75 -8.79
N ASN A 301 -14.11 -4.87 -9.42
CA ASN A 301 -14.94 -5.61 -10.34
C ASN A 301 -15.48 -6.88 -9.66
N LEU A 302 -16.77 -7.15 -9.88
CA LEU A 302 -17.34 -8.46 -9.61
C LEU A 302 -17.22 -9.30 -10.87
N MET A 303 -16.77 -10.53 -10.73
CA MET A 303 -16.57 -11.46 -11.82
C MET A 303 -17.34 -12.76 -11.57
N PHE A 304 -18.00 -13.25 -12.61
CA PHE A 304 -18.70 -14.54 -12.59
C PHE A 304 -18.51 -15.24 -13.94
N LYS A 305 -18.18 -16.54 -13.90
CA LYS A 305 -17.89 -17.36 -15.10
C LYS A 305 -16.90 -16.67 -16.07
N GLY A 306 -15.85 -16.05 -15.52
CA GLY A 306 -14.79 -15.38 -16.28
C GLY A 306 -15.15 -14.00 -16.86
N LYS A 307 -16.35 -13.45 -16.58
CA LYS A 307 -16.79 -12.14 -17.09
C LYS A 307 -16.91 -11.11 -15.97
N ILE A 308 -16.46 -9.89 -16.23
CA ILE A 308 -16.73 -8.73 -15.37
C ILE A 308 -18.22 -8.37 -15.50
N LEU A 309 -18.88 -8.20 -14.36
CA LEU A 309 -20.30 -7.90 -14.27
C LEU A 309 -20.54 -6.38 -14.27
N GLU A 310 -21.51 -5.93 -15.05
CA GLU A 310 -21.96 -4.53 -15.09
C GLU A 310 -22.87 -4.21 -13.90
N ASP A 311 -22.70 -3.03 -13.30
CA ASP A 311 -23.37 -2.61 -12.06
C ASP A 311 -24.92 -2.67 -12.11
N ASN A 312 -25.51 -2.46 -13.30
CA ASN A 312 -26.95 -2.45 -13.53
C ASN A 312 -27.58 -3.84 -13.71
N LYS A 313 -26.80 -4.89 -14.01
CA LYS A 313 -27.33 -6.24 -14.21
C LYS A 313 -27.86 -6.82 -12.90
N ARG A 314 -28.93 -7.61 -12.97
CA ARG A 314 -29.49 -8.29 -11.80
C ARG A 314 -29.06 -9.75 -11.77
N VAL A 315 -28.98 -10.29 -10.56
CA VAL A 315 -28.58 -11.69 -10.31
C VAL A 315 -29.43 -12.69 -11.08
N LYS A 316 -30.75 -12.46 -11.15
CA LYS A 316 -31.68 -13.29 -11.95
C LYS A 316 -31.32 -13.36 -13.44
N ASP A 317 -30.68 -12.33 -13.99
CA ASP A 317 -30.32 -12.26 -15.42
C ASP A 317 -28.92 -12.87 -15.67
N LEU A 318 -28.18 -13.17 -14.59
CA LEU A 318 -26.82 -13.68 -14.64
C LEU A 318 -26.73 -15.21 -14.46
N ASN A 319 -27.86 -15.89 -14.20
CA ASN A 319 -27.92 -17.33 -13.92
C ASN A 319 -26.90 -17.76 -12.85
N ILE A 320 -26.85 -17.01 -11.75
CA ILE A 320 -26.08 -17.37 -10.55
C ILE A 320 -26.95 -18.30 -9.71
N GLU A 321 -26.43 -19.48 -9.40
CA GLU A 321 -27.08 -20.50 -8.59
C GLU A 321 -26.53 -20.53 -7.15
N ASN A 322 -27.12 -21.34 -6.29
CA ASN A 322 -26.63 -21.49 -4.93
C ASN A 322 -25.29 -22.24 -4.93
N LYS A 323 -24.34 -21.78 -4.11
CA LYS A 323 -22.95 -22.24 -4.04
C LYS A 323 -22.10 -21.95 -5.29
N ASP A 324 -22.61 -21.21 -6.27
CA ASP A 324 -21.80 -20.76 -7.38
C ASP A 324 -20.67 -19.85 -6.88
N SER A 325 -19.47 -20.04 -7.42
CA SER A 325 -18.34 -19.17 -7.09
C SER A 325 -18.38 -17.90 -7.92
N PHE A 326 -18.27 -16.76 -7.26
CA PHE A 326 -18.00 -15.47 -7.89
C PHE A 326 -16.76 -14.84 -7.25
N PHE A 327 -16.18 -13.88 -7.95
CA PHE A 327 -14.87 -13.35 -7.61
C PHE A 327 -14.91 -11.83 -7.51
N ILE A 328 -14.15 -11.29 -6.57
CA ILE A 328 -13.88 -9.86 -6.48
C ILE A 328 -12.46 -9.62 -6.94
N TRP A 329 -12.31 -8.77 -7.95
CA TRP A 329 -11.02 -8.39 -8.49
C TRP A 329 -10.82 -6.88 -8.42
N ASN A 330 -9.66 -6.46 -7.92
CA ASN A 330 -9.18 -5.09 -7.93
C ASN A 330 -7.76 -5.08 -8.51
N LYS A 331 -7.37 -4.02 -9.22
CA LYS A 331 -6.01 -3.80 -9.73
C LYS A 331 -4.92 -3.85 -8.65
N ASN A 332 -5.28 -3.72 -7.37
CA ASN A 332 -4.34 -3.73 -6.24
C ASN A 332 -4.07 -5.13 -5.66
N ILE A 333 -4.78 -6.18 -6.10
CA ILE A 333 -4.60 -7.56 -5.60
C ILE A 333 -4.26 -8.50 -6.76
N ILE A 334 -3.31 -9.43 -6.54
CA ILE A 334 -2.87 -10.37 -7.58
C ILE A 334 -3.89 -11.50 -7.79
N GLN A 335 -4.39 -12.04 -6.68
CA GLN A 335 -5.41 -13.08 -6.69
C GLN A 335 -6.78 -12.45 -6.43
N PRO A 336 -7.79 -12.73 -7.26
CA PRO A 336 -9.15 -12.32 -6.95
C PRO A 336 -9.65 -13.06 -5.71
N MET A 337 -10.45 -12.38 -4.91
CA MET A 337 -11.07 -12.97 -3.71
C MET A 337 -12.24 -13.84 -4.14
N LYS A 338 -12.32 -15.07 -3.62
CA LYS A 338 -13.36 -16.05 -3.97
C LYS A 338 -14.52 -16.00 -2.97
N PHE A 339 -15.74 -15.98 -3.49
CA PHE A 339 -16.96 -16.06 -2.71
C PHE A 339 -17.89 -17.11 -3.28
N TYR A 340 -18.75 -17.69 -2.43
CA TYR A 340 -19.84 -18.57 -2.84
C TYR A 340 -21.18 -17.86 -2.64
N ALA A 341 -22.01 -17.84 -3.66
CA ALA A 341 -23.33 -17.26 -3.59
C ALA A 341 -24.24 -18.12 -2.69
N VAL A 342 -24.82 -17.52 -1.66
CA VAL A 342 -25.92 -18.12 -0.89
C VAL A 342 -27.21 -17.41 -1.30
N LEU A 343 -28.02 -18.08 -2.13
CA LEU A 343 -29.24 -17.47 -2.65
C LEU A 343 -30.32 -17.38 -1.56
N THR A 344 -30.85 -16.19 -1.37
CA THR A 344 -31.93 -15.92 -0.40
C THR A 344 -33.08 -15.18 -1.07
N GLU A 345 -34.33 -15.43 -0.64
CA GLU A 345 -35.51 -14.74 -1.19
C GLU A 345 -35.48 -13.23 -0.91
N LYS A 346 -35.02 -12.87 0.29
CA LYS A 346 -34.73 -11.50 0.70
C LYS A 346 -33.44 -11.50 1.52
N VAL A 347 -32.39 -10.87 1.00
CA VAL A 347 -31.30 -10.42 1.86
C VAL A 347 -31.90 -9.25 2.65
N LYS A 348 -32.07 -9.41 3.98
CA LYS A 348 -32.44 -8.27 4.82
C LYS A 348 -31.45 -7.15 4.48
N PRO A 349 -31.91 -5.93 4.14
CA PRO A 349 -31.00 -4.80 4.11
C PRO A 349 -30.23 -4.84 5.42
N ILE A 350 -28.93 -4.56 5.39
CA ILE A 350 -28.28 -4.09 6.60
C ILE A 350 -29.00 -2.79 6.92
N VAL A 351 -30.06 -2.92 7.72
CA VAL A 351 -30.69 -1.81 8.39
C VAL A 351 -29.54 -1.27 9.21
N ILE A 352 -29.03 -0.10 8.81
CA ILE A 352 -28.33 0.75 9.76
C ILE A 352 -29.31 0.81 10.91
N THR A 353 -29.01 0.12 12.01
CA THR A 353 -29.77 0.26 13.23
C THR A 353 -29.47 1.67 13.66
N ILE A 354 -30.26 2.57 13.11
CA ILE A 354 -30.51 3.89 13.65
C ILE A 354 -30.89 3.57 15.10
N PRO A 355 -30.09 3.97 16.10
CA PRO A 355 -30.43 3.77 17.50
C PRO A 355 -31.90 4.14 17.70
N LYS A 356 -32.68 3.35 18.45
CA LYS A 356 -34.14 3.53 18.58
C LYS A 356 -34.55 4.98 18.97
N ASP A 357 -33.61 5.75 19.52
CA ASP A 357 -33.77 7.14 19.93
C ASP A 357 -33.33 8.18 18.88
N THR A 358 -33.09 7.78 17.63
CA THR A 358 -32.65 8.72 16.61
C THR A 358 -33.83 9.48 16.01
N GLN A 359 -33.86 10.78 16.25
CA GLN A 359 -34.84 11.66 15.65
C GLN A 359 -34.23 12.37 14.43
N ILE A 360 -34.90 12.29 13.29
CA ILE A 360 -34.53 13.02 12.07
C ILE A 360 -35.33 14.33 12.04
N PHE A 361 -34.62 15.42 11.82
CA PHE A 361 -35.18 16.77 11.76
C PHE A 361 -34.92 17.38 10.39
N GLU A 362 -35.92 18.13 9.90
CA GLU A 362 -35.82 18.88 8.65
C GLU A 362 -36.01 20.37 8.89
N LEU A 363 -35.11 21.20 8.37
CA LEU A 363 -35.17 22.65 8.47
C LEU A 363 -35.05 23.29 7.08
N LYS A 364 -35.96 24.21 6.76
CA LYS A 364 -35.88 25.04 5.56
C LYS A 364 -35.22 26.37 5.92
N LEU A 365 -34.01 26.60 5.43
CA LEU A 365 -33.16 27.73 5.81
C LEU A 365 -32.76 28.59 4.61
N LYS A 366 -32.51 29.87 4.84
CA LYS A 366 -31.90 30.77 3.85
C LYS A 366 -30.38 30.53 3.81
N TRP A 367 -29.75 30.68 2.64
CA TRP A 367 -28.31 30.36 2.46
C TRP A 367 -27.40 30.91 3.56
N GLY A 368 -27.54 32.20 3.89
CA GLY A 368 -26.70 32.87 4.89
C GLY A 368 -26.91 32.44 6.33
N THR A 369 -27.99 31.72 6.65
CA THR A 369 -28.29 31.31 8.04
C THR A 369 -27.89 29.85 8.32
N ILE A 370 -27.55 29.07 7.30
CA ILE A 370 -27.33 27.62 7.42
C ILE A 370 -26.20 27.31 8.41
N THR A 371 -25.06 27.99 8.28
CA THR A 371 -23.88 27.73 9.11
C THR A 371 -24.15 28.01 10.59
N ASP A 372 -24.76 29.16 10.90
CA ASP A 372 -25.10 29.52 12.27
C ASP A 372 -26.15 28.59 12.87
N THR A 373 -27.16 28.19 12.10
CA THR A 373 -28.17 27.24 12.57
C THR A 373 -27.55 25.86 12.85
N LYS A 374 -26.66 25.35 11.99
CA LYS A 374 -25.95 24.09 12.24
C LYS A 374 -25.09 24.14 13.51
N ARG A 375 -24.43 25.28 13.75
CA ARG A 375 -23.63 25.50 14.98
C ARG A 375 -24.51 25.49 16.22
N LYS A 376 -25.64 26.21 16.22
CA LYS A 376 -26.58 26.23 17.36
C LYS A 376 -27.11 24.84 17.70
N ILE A 377 -27.49 24.06 16.68
CA ILE A 377 -28.00 22.69 16.86
C ILE A 377 -26.95 21.78 17.50
N ARG A 378 -25.68 21.90 17.11
CA ARG A 378 -24.58 21.13 17.74
C ARG A 378 -24.42 21.50 19.21
N ASN A 379 -24.30 22.79 19.51
CA ASN A 379 -24.10 23.26 20.88
C ASN A 379 -25.27 22.86 21.80
N GLU A 380 -26.50 22.83 21.26
CA GLU A 380 -27.68 22.41 22.03
C GLU A 380 -27.70 20.90 22.27
N ALA A 381 -27.29 20.10 21.28
CA ALA A 381 -27.21 18.65 21.42
C ALA A 381 -26.07 18.23 22.37
N GLU A 382 -24.93 18.92 22.34
CA GLU A 382 -23.81 18.69 23.26
C GLU A 382 -24.23 18.93 24.72
N LYS A 383 -25.02 19.98 25.00
CA LYS A 383 -25.63 20.22 26.32
C LYS A 383 -26.57 19.10 26.79
N GLN A 384 -27.07 18.28 25.87
CA GLN A 384 -28.03 17.22 26.13
C GLN A 384 -27.40 15.81 26.06
N ASN A 385 -26.06 15.72 25.97
CA ASN A 385 -25.31 14.48 25.71
C ASN A 385 -25.86 13.72 24.49
N GLN A 386 -26.05 14.44 23.37
CA GLN A 386 -26.50 13.89 22.09
C GLN A 386 -25.50 14.23 20.99
N GLU A 387 -25.27 13.28 20.09
CA GLU A 387 -24.52 13.52 18.84
C GLU A 387 -25.46 14.01 17.73
N VAL A 388 -24.90 14.81 16.81
CA VAL A 388 -25.63 15.34 15.65
C VAL A 388 -24.88 15.09 14.35
N GLU A 389 -25.51 14.34 13.44
CA GLU A 389 -25.02 14.16 12.08
C GLU A 389 -25.91 14.93 11.08
N PHE A 390 -25.29 15.81 10.28
CA PHE A 390 -25.99 16.55 9.23
C PHE A 390 -25.89 15.81 7.90
N PHE A 391 -27.02 15.61 7.23
CA PHE A 391 -27.05 15.11 5.87
C PHE A 391 -26.66 16.21 4.86
N LYS A 392 -26.44 15.80 3.61
CA LYS A 392 -26.18 16.73 2.49
C LYS A 392 -27.33 17.74 2.37
N THR A 393 -26.99 19.03 2.43
CA THR A 393 -27.96 20.12 2.28
C THR A 393 -28.47 20.19 0.85
N GLN A 394 -29.80 20.17 0.68
CA GLN A 394 -30.46 20.16 -0.63
C GLN A 394 -31.00 21.55 -0.95
N LYS A 395 -30.69 22.08 -2.15
CA LYS A 395 -31.28 23.35 -2.61
C LYS A 395 -32.71 23.11 -3.08
N LEU A 396 -33.68 23.82 -2.50
CA LEU A 396 -35.09 23.72 -2.89
C LEU A 396 -35.43 24.73 -3.99
N LYS A 397 -35.05 26.00 -3.79
CA LYS A 397 -35.23 27.10 -4.76
C LYS A 397 -34.19 28.19 -4.50
N LYS A 398 -34.15 29.23 -5.33
CA LYS A 398 -33.17 30.33 -5.19
C LYS A 398 -33.23 30.93 -3.78
N GLY A 399 -32.14 30.78 -3.03
CA GLY A 399 -32.01 31.27 -1.66
C GLY A 399 -32.58 30.38 -0.55
N LEU A 400 -33.25 29.25 -0.85
CA LEU A 400 -33.87 28.36 0.15
C LEU A 400 -33.32 26.93 0.07
N TYR A 401 -32.92 26.39 1.22
CA TYR A 401 -32.22 25.12 1.35
C TYR A 401 -32.88 24.24 2.42
N LEU A 402 -32.96 22.94 2.15
CA LEU A 402 -33.36 21.92 3.11
C LEU A 402 -32.11 21.36 3.80
N VAL A 403 -32.06 21.52 5.11
CA VAL A 403 -31.05 20.90 5.99
C VAL A 403 -31.73 19.79 6.75
N ARG A 404 -31.26 18.56 6.56
CA ARG A 404 -31.66 17.42 7.38
C ARG A 404 -30.54 17.10 8.35
N TYR A 405 -30.89 16.68 9.55
CA TYR A 405 -29.93 16.14 10.51
C TYR A 405 -30.58 15.07 11.38
N LYS A 406 -29.78 14.18 11.93
CA LYS A 406 -30.21 13.23 12.96
C LYS A 406 -29.55 13.57 14.29
N LYS A 407 -30.31 13.46 15.38
CA LYS A 407 -29.78 13.44 16.75
C LYS A 407 -29.86 12.03 17.29
N TYR A 408 -28.83 11.54 17.96
CA TYR A 408 -28.85 10.25 18.65
C TYR A 408 -28.02 10.33 19.94
N ARG A 409 -28.36 9.50 20.93
CA ARG A 409 -27.52 9.26 22.10
C ARG A 409 -26.60 8.08 21.78
N GLU A 410 -25.36 8.12 22.26
CA GLU A 410 -24.50 6.92 22.29
C GLU A 410 -25.13 5.81 23.11
#